data_AF-A0A7X6YXC9-F1
#
_entry.id   AF-A0A7X6YXC9-F1
#
_cell.length_a   1.000
_cell.length_b   1.000
_cell.length_c   1.000
_cell.angle_alpha   90.00
_cell.angle_beta   90.00
_cell.angle_gamma   90.00
#
_symmetry.space_group_name_H-M   'P 1'
#
loop_
_entity.id
_entity.type
_entity.pdbx_description
1 polymer ?
#
loop_
_entity_poly.entity_id
_entity_poly.type
_entity_poly.pdbx_seq_one_letter_code
_entity_poly.pdbx_strand_id
1 'polypeptide(L)' 'MKKKTEVKRNTQQRQLIAECVHILKHPTAEDIWLCVSKKLPNVNKTTIYRNLKRMIEEGE' A
#
# COMPACT_ATOMS: atom_id res chain seq x y z
N MET A 1 16.77 22.98 -7.29
CA MET A 1 16.14 21.86 -8.03
C MET A 1 14.67 21.78 -7.66
N LYS A 2 13.74 22.00 -8.60
CA LYS A 2 12.30 21.81 -8.35
C LYS A 2 12.00 20.30 -8.38
N LYS A 3 11.54 19.72 -7.26
CA LYS A 3 11.01 18.35 -7.25
C LYS A 3 9.83 18.32 -8.22
N LYS A 4 9.95 17.51 -9.28
CA LYS A 4 8.87 17.26 -10.24
C LYS A 4 7.75 16.58 -9.46
N THR A 5 6.61 17.26 -9.28
CA THR A 5 5.46 16.69 -8.58
C THR A 5 4.92 15.55 -9.44
N GLU A 6 5.36 14.33 -9.14
CA GLU A 6 4.89 13.13 -9.81
C GLU A 6 3.40 12.99 -9.47
N VAL A 7 2.54 13.08 -10.49
CA VAL A 7 1.09 12.93 -10.32
C VAL A 7 0.85 11.58 -9.66
N LYS A 8 0.40 11.58 -8.39
CA LYS A 8 0.16 10.36 -7.63
C LYS A 8 -0.92 9.55 -8.36
N ARG A 9 -0.53 8.46 -9.01
CA ARG A 9 -1.49 7.50 -9.57
C ARG A 9 -2.13 6.76 -8.40
N ASN A 10 -3.35 7.15 -8.03
CA ASN A 10 -4.12 6.42 -7.04
C ASN A 10 -4.67 5.14 -7.70
N THR A 11 -3.88 4.07 -7.63
CA THR A 11 -4.28 2.76 -8.19
C THR A 11 -5.18 2.02 -7.21
N GLN A 12 -6.05 1.15 -7.72
CA GLN A 12 -6.90 0.26 -6.92
C GLN A 12 -6.09 -0.52 -5.86
N GLN A 13 -4.85 -0.90 -6.18
CA GLN A 13 -3.93 -1.55 -5.23
C GLN A 13 -3.58 -0.64 -4.05
N ARG A 14 -3.21 0.63 -4.30
CA ARG A 14 -2.83 1.58 -3.24
C ARG A 14 -4.00 1.83 -2.30
N GLN A 15 -5.20 2.03 -2.85
CA GLN A 15 -6.40 2.26 -2.05
C GLN A 15 -6.74 1.06 -1.16
N LEU A 16 -6.71 -0.15 -1.72
CA LEU A 16 -6.98 -1.35 -0.96
C LEU A 16 -5.93 -1.64 0.13
N ILE A 17 -4.65 -1.35 -0.16
CA ILE A 17 -3.58 -1.49 0.84
C ILE A 17 -3.81 -0.51 2.01
N ALA A 18 -4.14 0.76 1.71
CA ALA A 18 -4.45 1.75 2.74
C ALA A 18 -5.67 1.35 3.59
N GLU A 19 -6.74 0.86 2.96
CA GLU A 19 -7.89 0.29 3.69
C GLU A 19 -7.47 -0.81 4.65
N CYS A 20 -6.68 -1.79 4.19
CA CYS A 20 -6.20 -2.89 5.02
C CYS A 20 -5.32 -2.39 6.18
N VAL A 21 -4.46 -1.39 5.96
CA VAL A 21 -3.65 -0.78 7.03
C VAL A 21 -4.52 -0.13 8.11
N HIS A 22 -5.57 0.59 7.70
CA HIS A 22 -6.44 1.32 8.65
C HIS A 22 -7.38 0.41 9.45
N ILE A 23 -7.85 -0.71 8.88
CA ILE A 23 -8.77 -1.61 9.60
C ILE A 23 -8.05 -2.57 10.55
N LEU A 24 -6.78 -2.90 10.26
CA LEU A 24 -6.01 -3.84 11.07
C LEU A 24 -5.30 -3.08 12.20
N LYS A 25 -5.26 -3.66 13.41
CA LYS A 25 -4.53 -3.08 14.54
C LYS A 25 -3.07 -3.56 14.52
N HIS A 26 -2.14 -2.66 14.21
CA HIS A 26 -0.70 -2.92 14.11
C HIS A 26 -0.35 -4.11 13.20
N PRO A 27 -0.80 -4.10 11.93
CA PRO A 27 -0.58 -5.21 11.04
C PRO A 27 0.90 -5.36 10.66
N THR A 28 1.32 -6.60 10.44
CA THR A 28 2.53 -6.90 9.70
C THR A 28 2.30 -6.74 8.19
N ALA A 29 3.38 -6.67 7.40
CA ALA A 29 3.27 -6.66 5.94
C ALA A 29 2.58 -7.94 5.40
N GLU A 30 2.71 -9.06 6.11
CA GLU A 30 2.04 -10.32 5.76
C GLU A 30 0.54 -10.24 6.01
N ASP A 31 0.10 -9.65 7.12
CA ASP A 31 -1.32 -9.44 7.43
C ASP A 31 -1.99 -8.57 6.37
N ILE A 32 -1.27 -7.53 5.92
CA ILE A 32 -1.74 -6.63 4.85
C ILE A 32 -1.80 -7.40 3.53
N TRP A 33 -0.78 -8.19 3.19
CA TRP A 33 -0.80 -9.01 1.98
C TRP A 33 -1.97 -9.99 1.98
N LEU A 34 -2.24 -10.67 3.09
CA LEU A 34 -3.36 -11.60 3.24
C LEU A 34 -4.72 -10.88 3.15
N CYS A 35 -4.83 -9.66 3.67
CA CYS A 35 -6.03 -8.84 3.52
C CYS A 35 -6.27 -8.44 2.06
N VAL A 36 -5.22 -8.00 1.36
CA VAL A 36 -5.30 -7.51 -0.02
C VAL A 36 -5.52 -8.67 -1.00
N SER A 37 -4.87 -9.81 -0.79
CA SER A 37 -4.95 -10.99 -1.68
C SER A 37 -6.37 -11.56 -1.79
N LYS A 38 -7.21 -11.37 -0.77
CA LYS A 38 -8.64 -11.73 -0.80
C LYS A 38 -9.42 -11.01 -1.90
N LYS A 39 -9.04 -9.77 -2.26
CA LYS A 39 -9.68 -9.01 -3.35
C LYS A 39 -8.84 -8.95 -4.61
N LEU A 40 -7.51 -9.07 -4.49
CA LEU A 40 -6.54 -9.02 -5.59
C LEU A 40 -5.62 -10.25 -5.52
N PRO A 41 -6.06 -11.43 -6.00
CA PRO A 41 -5.34 -12.70 -5.80
C PRO A 41 -3.94 -12.74 -6.43
N ASN A 42 -3.69 -11.91 -7.45
CA ASN A 42 -2.40 -11.84 -8.13
C ASN A 42 -1.44 -10.78 -7.53
N VAL A 43 -1.76 -10.22 -6.36
CA VAL A 43 -0.91 -9.21 -5.73
C VAL A 43 0.38 -9.84 -5.17
N ASN A 44 1.52 -9.27 -5.56
CA ASN A 44 2.82 -9.68 -5.02
C ASN A 44 3.13 -8.92 -3.72
N LYS A 45 3.79 -9.60 -2.77
CA LYS A 45 4.39 -8.98 -1.57
C LYS A 45 5.28 -7.79 -1.90
N THR A 46 6.05 -7.82 -3.01
CA THR A 46 6.85 -6.66 -3.46
C THR A 46 5.99 -5.41 -3.66
N THR A 47 4.75 -5.56 -4.17
CA THR A 47 3.80 -4.46 -4.32
C THR A 47 3.37 -3.91 -2.97
N ILE A 48 3.15 -4.78 -1.97
CA ILE A 48 2.83 -4.37 -0.61
C ILE A 48 3.97 -3.56 -0.01
N TYR A 49 5.19 -4.10 0.01
CA TYR A 49 6.36 -3.42 0.58
C TYR A 49 6.63 -2.06 -0.05
N ARG A 50 6.51 -1.94 -1.39
CA ARG A 50 6.69 -0.66 -2.08
C ARG A 50 5.64 0.37 -1.68
N ASN A 51 4.38 -0.04 -1.53
CA ASN A 51 3.32 0.86 -1.10
C ASN A 51 3.51 1.27 0.37
N LEU A 52 3.83 0.34 1.27
CA LEU A 52 4.07 0.66 2.68
C LEU A 52 5.25 1.61 2.87
N LYS A 53 6.38 1.36 2.19
CA LYS A 53 7.53 2.26 2.21
C LYS A 53 7.14 3.66 1.76
N ARG A 54 6.34 3.75 0.69
CA ARG A 54 5.84 5.02 0.17
C ARG A 54 4.90 5.72 1.14
N MET A 55 3.97 5.01 1.79
CA MET A 55 3.05 5.58 2.78
C MET A 55 3.83 6.19 3.96
N ILE A 56 4.86 5.48 4.44
CA ILE A 56 5.77 5.99 5.49
C ILE A 56 6.50 7.26 5.02
N GLU A 57 7.04 7.26 3.80
CA GLU A 57 7.71 8.44 3.22
C GLU A 57 6.75 9.63 3.01
N GLU A 58 5.46 9.36 2.84
CA GLU A 58 4.40 10.36 2.66
C GLU A 58 3.73 10.78 3.98
N GLY A 59 4.00 10.08 5.09
CA GLY A 59 3.38 10.34 6.40
C GLY A 59 1.91 9.92 6.50
N GLU A 60 1.49 8.92 5.71
CA GLU A 60 0.15 8.30 5.74
C GLU A 60 0.00 7.24 6.83
#